data_AF-A0A437JEM2-F1
#
_entry.id   AF-A0A437JEM2-F1
#
_cell.length_a   1.000
_cell.length_b   1.000
_cell.length_c   1.000
_cell.angle_alpha   90.00
_cell.angle_beta   90.00
_cell.angle_gamma   90.00
#
_symmetry.space_group_name_H-M   'P 1'
#
loop_
_entity.id
_entity.type
_entity.pdbx_description
1 polymer ?
#
loop_
_entity_poly.entity_id
_entity_poly.type
_entity_poly.pdbx_seq_one_letter_code
_entity_poly.pdbx_strand_id
1 'polypeptide(L)'
;MSFSRELLELAKKKLELTKDAQLLELIPNMEKGTLSKIKSGNRDLTDAQALAIAEHCGFNTEWVLVSLAADTTKSEAVKSVWSTLAKKLLTGALMLCVLKISGSYLVPDLGKHRFLARSRLFA
;
A
#
# COMPACT_ATOMS: atom_id res chain seq x y z
N MET A 1 14.74 2.51 -9.58
CA MET A 1 14.87 2.17 -8.15
C MET A 1 13.89 1.05 -7.87
N SER A 2 14.18 0.14 -6.93
CA SER A 2 13.21 -0.91 -6.58
C SER A 2 12.09 -0.32 -5.72
N PHE A 3 10.87 -0.80 -5.94
CA PHE A 3 9.69 -0.41 -5.15
C PHE A 3 9.90 -0.72 -3.67
N SER A 4 10.58 -1.82 -3.36
CA SER A 4 10.96 -2.20 -1.99
C SER A 4 11.71 -1.07 -1.26
N ARG A 5 12.68 -0.43 -1.93
CA ARG A 5 13.43 0.69 -1.34
C ARG A 5 12.55 1.93 -1.17
N GLU A 6 11.72 2.23 -2.16
CA GLU A 6 10.80 3.37 -2.11
C GLU A 6 9.80 3.24 -0.96
N LEU A 7 9.25 2.04 -0.76
CA LEU A 7 8.32 1.76 0.33
C LEU A 7 8.96 1.99 1.72
N LEU A 8 10.23 1.58 1.90
CA LEU A 8 10.95 1.85 3.16
C LEU A 8 11.17 3.36 3.40
N GLU A 9 11.46 4.13 2.36
CA GLU A 9 11.63 5.58 2.47
C GLU A 9 10.30 6.29 2.73
N LEU A 10 9.21 5.84 2.10
CA LEU A 10 7.86 6.33 2.38
C LEU A 10 7.44 6.02 3.82
N ALA A 11 7.72 4.81 4.30
CA ALA A 11 7.42 4.40 5.66
C ALA A 11 8.15 5.26 6.69
N LYS A 12 9.46 5.49 6.49
CA LYS A 12 10.24 6.39 7.34
C LYS A 12 9.69 7.80 7.38
N LYS A 13 9.34 8.36 6.21
CA LYS A 13 8.77 9.71 6.12
C LYS A 13 7.43 9.79 6.83
N LYS A 14 6.58 8.77 6.66
CA LYS A 14 5.23 8.72 7.24
C LYS A 14 5.24 8.60 8.77
N LEU A 15 6.22 7.87 9.31
CA LEU A 15 6.38 7.61 10.74
C LEU A 15 7.41 8.55 11.40
N GLU A 16 7.93 9.54 10.66
CA GLU A 16 8.93 10.52 11.11
C GLU A 16 10.17 9.87 11.77
N LEU A 17 10.58 8.71 11.27
CA LEU A 17 11.68 7.94 11.85
C LEU A 17 13.03 8.50 11.42
N THR A 18 13.89 8.74 12.40
CA THR A 18 15.26 9.24 12.17
C THR A 18 16.27 8.10 12.00
N LYS A 19 15.96 6.90 12.52
CA LYS A 19 16.89 5.77 12.58
C LYS A 19 16.35 4.54 11.87
N ASP A 20 17.23 3.86 11.15
CA ASP A 20 16.93 2.56 10.54
C ASP A 20 16.55 1.49 11.56
N ALA A 21 17.06 1.60 12.79
CA ALA A 21 16.75 0.65 13.86
C ALA A 21 15.26 0.60 14.19
N GLN A 22 14.58 1.75 14.19
CA GLN A 22 13.13 1.82 14.43
C GLN A 22 12.34 1.13 13.32
N LEU A 23 12.87 1.12 12.09
CA LEU A 23 12.26 0.40 10.97
C LEU A 23 12.31 -1.12 11.17
N LEU A 24 13.36 -1.64 11.83
CA LEU A 24 13.51 -3.07 12.09
C LEU A 24 12.51 -3.59 13.11
N GLU A 25 12.12 -2.76 14.08
CA GLU A 25 11.15 -3.12 15.11
C GLU A 25 9.73 -3.23 14.54
N LEU A 26 9.44 -2.52 13.46
CA LEU A 26 8.13 -2.51 12.79
C LEU A 26 7.96 -3.66 11.80
N ILE A 27 9.05 -4.13 11.19
CA ILE A 27 8.99 -5.08 10.08
C ILE A 27 9.29 -6.49 10.62
N PRO A 28 8.37 -7.46 10.45
CA PRO A 28 8.58 -8.81 10.94
C PRO A 28 9.77 -9.47 10.25
N ASN A 29 10.57 -10.22 11.03
CA ASN A 29 11.74 -10.96 10.54
C ASN A 29 12.75 -10.09 9.76
N MET A 30 12.88 -8.81 10.16
CA MET A 30 13.79 -7.87 9.50
C MET A 30 15.09 -7.72 10.28
N GLU A 31 16.19 -8.14 9.66
CA GLU A 31 17.54 -7.94 10.21
C GLU A 31 18.25 -6.77 9.52
N LYS A 32 19.23 -6.16 10.21
CA LYS A 32 20.07 -5.05 9.68
C LYS A 32 20.69 -5.39 8.33
N GLY A 33 21.24 -6.60 8.19
CA GLY A 33 21.87 -7.06 6.95
C GLY A 33 20.87 -7.16 5.80
N THR A 34 19.67 -7.66 6.07
CA THR A 34 18.60 -7.78 5.08
C THR A 34 18.07 -6.41 4.67
N LEU A 35 17.89 -5.47 5.61
CA LEU A 35 17.51 -4.09 5.32
C LEU A 35 18.55 -3.38 4.44
N SER A 36 19.84 -3.59 4.71
CA SER A 36 20.92 -3.06 3.87
C SER A 36 20.87 -3.61 2.44
N LYS A 37 20.67 -4.92 2.27
CA LYS A 37 20.51 -5.57 0.96
C LYS A 37 19.29 -5.06 0.18
N ILE A 38 18.20 -4.74 0.88
CA ILE A 38 17.01 -4.16 0.24
C ILE A 38 17.29 -2.74 -0.24
N LYS A 39 17.93 -1.91 0.59
CA LYS A 39 18.31 -0.55 0.20
C LYS A 39 19.30 -0.52 -0.96
N SER A 40 20.20 -1.50 -1.04
CA SER A 40 21.13 -1.61 -2.17
C SER A 40 20.47 -2.20 -3.43
N GLY A 41 19.21 -2.62 -3.37
CA GLY A 41 18.49 -3.23 -4.50
C GLY A 41 18.89 -4.68 -4.81
N ASN A 42 19.66 -5.32 -3.93
CA ASN A 42 20.07 -6.72 -4.11
C ASN A 42 18.98 -7.72 -3.69
N ARG A 43 17.96 -7.26 -2.98
CA ARG A 43 16.84 -8.07 -2.49
C ARG A 43 15.58 -7.22 -2.40
N ASP A 44 14.43 -7.85 -2.62
CA ASP A 44 13.12 -7.22 -2.40
C ASP A 44 12.52 -7.60 -1.05
N LEU A 45 11.57 -6.78 -0.61
CA LEU A 45 10.72 -7.10 0.54
C LEU A 45 9.90 -8.36 0.23
N THR A 46 9.62 -9.14 1.27
CA THR A 46 8.61 -10.20 1.19
C THR A 46 7.21 -9.61 1.32
N ASP A 47 6.20 -10.31 0.80
CA ASP A 47 4.81 -9.86 0.86
C ASP A 47 4.36 -9.55 2.30
N ALA A 48 4.72 -10.41 3.26
CA ALA A 48 4.41 -10.21 4.67
C ALA A 48 5.06 -8.95 5.26
N GLN A 49 6.30 -8.65 4.85
CA GLN A 49 7.00 -7.44 5.31
C GLN A 49 6.39 -6.18 4.70
N ALA A 50 6.05 -6.21 3.42
CA ALA A 50 5.41 -5.10 2.75
C ALA A 50 3.99 -4.84 3.30
N LEU A 51 3.25 -5.90 3.61
CA LEU A 51 1.94 -5.83 4.25
C LEU A 51 2.03 -5.17 5.64
N ALA A 52 2.98 -5.62 6.47
CA ALA A 52 3.20 -5.04 7.80
C ALA A 52 3.51 -3.53 7.71
N ILE A 53 4.38 -3.12 6.77
CA ILE A 53 4.67 -1.69 6.54
C ILE A 53 3.40 -0.93 6.16
N ALA A 54 2.61 -1.48 5.24
CA ALA A 54 1.38 -0.84 4.77
C ALA A 54 0.38 -0.64 5.92
N GLU A 55 0.20 -1.65 6.77
CA GLU A 55 -0.69 -1.60 7.93
C GLU A 55 -0.21 -0.57 8.96
N HIS A 56 1.08 -0.57 9.30
CA HIS A 56 1.65 0.39 10.25
C HIS A 56 1.59 1.84 9.76
N CYS A 57 1.70 2.07 8.44
CA CYS A 57 1.68 3.41 7.85
C CYS A 57 0.28 3.87 7.40
N GLY A 58 -0.74 3.01 7.45
CA GLY A 58 -2.07 3.28 6.91
C GLY A 58 -2.09 3.44 5.39
N PHE A 59 -1.18 2.75 4.69
CA PHE A 59 -1.19 2.68 3.22
C PHE A 59 -2.22 1.66 2.73
N ASN A 60 -2.69 1.81 1.50
CA ASN A 60 -3.56 0.81 0.88
C ASN A 60 -2.75 -0.47 0.62
N THR A 61 -3.10 -1.56 1.32
CA THR A 61 -2.40 -2.84 1.29
C THR A 61 -2.41 -3.49 -0.09
N GLU A 62 -3.54 -3.42 -0.80
CA GLU A 62 -3.71 -3.96 -2.16
C GLU A 62 -2.76 -3.26 -3.13
N TRP A 63 -2.68 -1.93 -3.08
CA TRP A 63 -1.77 -1.16 -3.91
C TRP A 63 -0.30 -1.50 -3.62
N VAL A 64 0.07 -1.63 -2.35
CA VAL A 64 1.45 -2.00 -1.96
C VAL A 64 1.82 -3.38 -2.49
N LEU A 65 0.97 -4.39 -2.30
CA LEU A 65 1.25 -5.76 -2.75
C LEU A 65 1.30 -5.86 -4.27
N VAL A 66 0.36 -5.22 -4.98
CA VAL A 66 0.34 -5.21 -6.44
C VAL A 66 1.58 -4.51 -7.01
N SER A 67 2.02 -3.41 -6.39
CA SER A 67 3.21 -2.68 -6.82
C SER A 67 4.49 -3.47 -6.56
N LEU A 68 4.57 -4.20 -5.43
CA LEU A 68 5.68 -5.11 -5.13
C LEU A 68 5.73 -6.29 -6.12
N ALA A 69 4.59 -6.90 -6.43
CA ALA A 69 4.50 -7.98 -7.42
C ALA A 69 4.90 -7.49 -8.82
N ALA A 70 4.51 -6.27 -9.19
CA ALA A 70 4.91 -5.66 -10.46
C ALA A 70 6.44 -5.50 -10.56
N ASP A 71 7.12 -5.19 -9.46
CA ASP A 71 8.56 -4.95 -9.47
C ASP A 71 9.38 -6.26 -9.41
N THR A 72 8.94 -7.22 -8.59
CA THR A 72 9.62 -8.52 -8.36
C THR A 72 9.47 -9.51 -9.51
N THR A 73 8.45 -9.34 -10.36
CA THR A 73 8.20 -10.24 -11.50
C THR A 73 9.24 -10.04 -12.60
N LYS A 74 9.89 -11.14 -13.00
CA LYS A 74 10.95 -11.15 -14.02
C LYS A 74 10.43 -11.19 -15.46
N SER A 75 9.21 -11.69 -15.66
CA SER A 75 8.60 -11.77 -16.99
C SER A 75 7.94 -10.45 -17.36
N GLU A 76 8.35 -9.87 -18.49
CA GLU A 76 7.83 -8.60 -18.98
C GLU A 76 6.31 -8.64 -19.25
N ALA A 77 5.81 -9.76 -19.76
CA ALA A 77 4.38 -9.95 -20.00
C ALA A 77 3.58 -9.87 -18.70
N VAL A 78 4.03 -10.57 -17.65
CA VAL A 78 3.38 -10.58 -16.34
C VAL A 78 3.52 -9.22 -15.64
N LYS A 79 4.67 -8.57 -15.77
CA LYS A 79 4.93 -7.22 -15.25
C LYS A 79 3.95 -6.20 -15.83
N SER A 80 3.64 -6.29 -17.12
CA SER A 80 2.67 -5.39 -17.77
C SER A 80 1.26 -5.52 -17.18
N VAL A 81 0.84 -6.74 -16.85
CA VAL A 81 -0.46 -7.02 -16.22
C VAL A 81 -0.53 -6.42 -14.81
N TRP A 82 0.47 -6.69 -13.97
CA TRP A 82 0.52 -6.13 -12.62
C TRP A 82 0.57 -4.60 -12.63
N SER A 83 1.34 -3.99 -13.54
CA SER A 83 1.40 -2.53 -13.67
C SER A 83 0.05 -1.91 -14.05
N THR A 84 -0.74 -2.61 -14.87
CA THR A 84 -2.07 -2.16 -15.29
C THR A 84 -3.06 -2.29 -14.13
N LEU A 85 -2.98 -3.35 -13.33
CA LEU A 85 -3.77 -3.51 -12.11
C LEU A 85 -3.46 -2.40 -11.09
N ALA A 86 -2.17 -2.11 -10.86
CA ALA A 86 -1.75 -1.01 -9.97
C ALA A 86 -2.36 0.32 -10.40
N LYS A 87 -2.29 0.62 -11.71
CA LYS A 87 -2.87 1.84 -12.29
C LYS A 87 -4.38 1.91 -12.10
N LYS A 88 -5.12 0.81 -12.34
CA LYS A 88 -6.57 0.77 -12.13
C LYS A 88 -6.96 1.06 -10.69
N LEU A 89 -6.21 0.53 -9.71
CA LEU A 89 -6.43 0.82 -8.29
C LEU A 89 -6.21 2.30 -7.97
N LEU A 90 -5.13 2.90 -8.48
CA LEU A 90 -4.83 4.32 -8.33
C LEU A 90 -5.89 5.22 -8.97
N THR A 91 -6.31 4.91 -10.20
CA THR A 91 -7.34 5.67 -10.92
C THR A 91 -8.69 5.60 -10.21
N GLY A 92 -9.07 4.41 -9.69
CA GLY A 92 -10.27 4.24 -8.88
C GLY A 92 -10.24 5.11 -7.62
N ALA A 93 -9.11 5.13 -6.91
CA ALA A 93 -8.93 5.97 -5.72
C ALA A 93 -9.00 7.48 -6.05
N LEU A 94 -8.37 7.91 -7.15
CA LEU A 94 -8.38 9.32 -7.57
C LEU A 94 -9.78 9.81 -7.93
N MET A 95 -10.57 9.00 -8.65
CA MET A 95 -11.95 9.34 -8.99
C MET A 95 -12.80 9.56 -7.73
N LEU A 96 -12.64 8.72 -6.71
CA LEU A 96 -13.34 8.90 -5.42
C LEU A 96 -12.90 10.18 -4.71
N CYS A 97 -11.62 10.52 -4.73
CA CYS A 97 -11.12 11.74 -4.12
C CYS A 97 -11.65 13.01 -4.82
N VAL A 98 -11.67 13.02 -6.16
CA VAL A 98 -12.24 14.14 -6.94
C VAL A 98 -13.72 14.33 -6.62
N LEU A 99 -14.50 13.24 -6.58
CA LEU A 99 -15.92 13.30 -6.23
C LEU A 99 -16.18 13.85 -4.82
N LYS A 100 -15.33 13.49 -3.84
CA LYS A 100 -15.40 14.04 -2.47
C LYS A 100 -15.14 15.55 -2.43
N ILE A 101 -14.22 16.05 -3.24
CA ILE A 101 -13.89 17.49 -3.31
C ILE A 101 -15.02 18.27 -3.99
N SER A 102 -15.70 17.68 -4.97
CA SER A 102 -16.82 18.31 -5.68
C SER A 102 -18.13 18.36 -4.90
N GLY A 103 -18.17 17.92 -3.63
CA GLY A 103 -19.36 18.01 -2.77
C GLY A 103 -20.49 17.02 -3.10
N SER A 104 -20.29 16.15 -4.08
CA SER A 104 -21.26 15.14 -4.50
C SER A 104 -21.04 13.85 -3.72
N TYR A 105 -21.74 13.68 -2.59
CA TYR A 105 -21.76 12.42 -1.84
C TYR A 105 -22.54 11.36 -2.62
N LEU A 106 -21.90 10.73 -3.61
CA LEU A 106 -22.36 9.43 -4.10
C LEU A 106 -21.28 8.44 -3.72
N VAL A 107 -21.44 7.86 -2.52
CA VAL A 107 -20.71 6.68 -2.09
C VAL A 107 -21.05 5.58 -3.10
N PRO A 108 -20.10 5.09 -3.91
CA PRO A 108 -20.36 3.88 -4.66
C PRO A 108 -20.43 2.75 -3.63
N ASP A 109 -21.64 2.25 -3.45
CA ASP A 109 -21.95 1.03 -2.70
C ASP A 109 -21.18 -0.13 -3.36
N LEU A 110 -19.93 -0.32 -2.94
CA LEU A 110 -19.19 -1.54 -3.18
C LEU A 110 -19.78 -2.57 -2.22
N GLY A 111 -20.77 -3.28 -2.77
CA GLY A 111 -21.62 -4.24 -2.09
C GLY A 111 -20.93 -4.98 -0.95
N LYS A 112 -21.39 -4.70 0.27
CA LYS A 112 -21.38 -5.66 1.36
C LYS A 112 -22.81 -5.85 1.81
N HIS A 113 -23.27 -7.08 1.64
CA HIS A 113 -24.53 -7.59 2.14
C HIS A 113 -24.87 -7.04 3.54
N ARG A 114 -26.06 -6.42 3.62
CA ARG A 114 -26.97 -6.46 4.78
C ARG A 114 -26.36 -6.10 6.14
N PHE A 115 -26.60 -4.85 6.58
CA PHE A 115 -27.02 -4.63 7.95
C PHE A 115 -28.09 -3.54 7.99
N LEU A 116 -29.33 -3.98 8.20
CA LEU A 116 -30.46 -3.13 8.55
C LEU A 116 -30.13 -2.45 9.89
N ALA A 117 -29.99 -1.13 9.90
CA ALA A 117 -30.15 -0.33 11.11
C ALA A 117 -31.10 0.83 10.79
N ARG A 118 -32.38 0.52 10.99
CA ARG A 118 -33.48 1.47 11.06
C ARG A 118 -33.30 2.27 12.34
N SER A 119 -33.02 3.56 12.27
CA SER A 119 -33.26 4.48 13.37
C SER A 119 -33.89 5.76 12.84
N ARG A 120 -35.22 5.80 12.95
CA ARG A 120 -35.96 7.03 13.20
C ARG A 120 -35.27 7.77 14.35
N LEU A 121 -35.18 9.10 14.27
CA LEU A 121 -35.57 10.07 15.32
C LEU A 121 -34.72 11.37 15.23
N PHE A 122 -35.44 12.50 15.15
CA PHE A 122 -35.05 13.91 15.39
C PHE A 122 -34.06 14.54 14.38
N ALA A 123 -34.31 15.69 13.76
CA ALA A 123 -35.20 16.81 14.06
C ALA A 123 -35.94 17.33 12.81
#